data_AF-A0A438J277-F1
#
_entry.id   AF-A0A438J277-F1
#
_cell.length_a   1.000
_cell.length_b   1.000
_cell.length_c   1.000
_cell.angle_alpha   90.00
_cell.angle_beta   90.00
_cell.angle_gamma   90.00
#
_symmetry.space_group_name_H-M   'P 1'
#
loop_
_entity.id
_entity.type
_entity.pdbx_description
1 polymer ?
#
loop_
_entity_poly.entity_id
_entity_poly.type
_entity_poly.pdbx_seq_one_letter_code
_entity_poly.pdbx_strand_id
1 'polypeptide(L)'
;MTPLSVAVAAVVTVVIAAVSSPALVHGLGSGSTLAVSYGSGAVCGVVAGERYQRIECYRGGETISIEPNISSFSSISGGRDFFCGLRSGGFALFCWNTSFVAKRIYFNYTVLLENLAVGDDQVCATVNGTGVVKCWRGENSSSLSESSQFSSISSGQLNVPSGSAYEFSNLSLGENHSCAIRQSNGSVVCWGGGGEFSTNATNGISFESIVSGLNFTCGLITTNYSIICWGPGWPSSSVSGLGLSPLPLSIILPGPCVQSSSCECVYPGSQYLCYGSEVVCKPCRVLVPGSPVPLSPVSPPSVSPPSSPSRALSRGLLAFAIVGSVGAFSGICTIIYACGLEFVVGTRKSTTLCSQQLLEAILMVVQTQ
;
A
#
# COMPACT_ATOMS: atom_id res chain seq x y z
N MET A 1 53.53 7.98 22.76
CA MET A 1 52.12 8.08 23.17
C MET A 1 51.95 7.30 24.45
N THR A 2 51.50 7.94 25.53
CA THR A 2 51.30 7.29 26.83
C THR A 2 50.17 6.27 26.76
N PRO A 3 50.19 5.18 27.55
CA PRO A 3 49.13 4.16 27.56
C PRO A 3 47.74 4.76 27.82
N LEU A 4 47.67 5.90 28.52
CA LEU A 4 46.45 6.68 28.73
C LEU A 4 45.84 7.24 27.42
N SER A 5 46.66 7.65 26.46
CA SER A 5 46.19 8.20 25.17
C SER A 5 45.60 7.13 24.26
N VAL A 6 46.11 5.89 24.36
CA VAL A 6 45.59 4.74 23.59
C VAL A 6 44.25 4.28 24.17
N ALA A 7 44.11 4.27 25.49
CA ALA A 7 42.86 3.94 26.16
C ALA A 7 41.75 4.99 25.86
N VAL A 8 42.08 6.28 25.91
CA VAL A 8 41.13 7.34 25.58
C VAL A 8 40.73 7.28 24.11
N ALA A 9 41.67 7.05 23.19
CA ALA A 9 41.37 6.88 21.78
C ALA A 9 40.43 5.69 21.54
N ALA A 10 40.71 4.53 22.15
CA ALA A 10 39.90 3.32 22.01
C ALA A 10 38.48 3.49 22.56
N VAL A 11 38.31 4.18 23.70
CA VAL A 11 36.99 4.49 24.26
C VAL A 11 36.22 5.44 23.35
N VAL A 12 36.88 6.45 22.78
CA VAL A 12 36.26 7.39 21.84
C VAL A 12 35.83 6.68 20.55
N THR A 13 36.63 5.77 19.97
CA THR A 13 36.22 4.99 18.79
C THR A 13 35.07 4.04 19.08
N VAL A 14 35.04 3.39 20.25
CA VAL A 14 33.93 2.50 20.64
C VAL A 14 32.64 3.30 20.87
N VAL A 15 32.72 4.50 21.46
CA VAL A 15 31.56 5.39 21.65
C VAL A 15 31.07 5.94 20.32
N ILE A 16 31.95 6.33 19.39
CA ILE A 16 31.56 6.79 18.05
C ILE A 16 30.91 5.66 17.22
N ALA A 17 31.46 4.44 17.30
CA ALA A 17 30.89 3.26 16.62
C ALA A 17 29.54 2.81 17.21
N ALA A 18 29.29 3.06 18.51
CA ALA A 18 28.02 2.79 19.15
C ALA A 18 26.93 3.84 18.83
N VAL A 19 27.33 5.05 18.40
CA VAL A 19 26.41 6.14 18.01
C VAL A 19 26.10 6.13 16.51
N SER A 20 26.90 5.43 15.68
CA SER A 20 26.71 5.30 14.24
C SER A 20 25.86 4.07 13.86
N SER A 21 24.64 3.95 14.36
CA SER A 21 23.64 3.11 13.70
C SER A 21 23.02 3.90 12.55
N PRO A 22 23.05 3.42 11.29
CA PRO A 22 22.44 4.13 10.18
C PRO A 22 20.93 4.14 10.35
N ALA A 23 20.37 5.28 10.76
CA ALA A 23 18.94 5.50 10.72
C ALA A 23 18.52 5.54 9.24
N LEU A 24 17.77 4.53 8.82
CA LEU A 24 17.15 4.49 7.50
C LEU A 24 16.10 5.59 7.43
N VAL A 25 16.39 6.67 6.70
CA VAL A 25 15.42 7.72 6.42
C VAL A 25 14.48 7.19 5.35
N HIS A 26 13.31 6.73 5.78
CA HIS A 26 12.22 6.41 4.87
C HIS A 26 11.33 7.64 4.67
N GLY A 27 10.68 7.72 3.51
CA GLY A 27 9.80 8.81 3.16
C GLY A 27 8.64 8.99 4.15
N LEU A 28 7.97 10.15 4.07
CA LEU A 28 6.78 10.49 4.83
C LEU A 28 5.87 9.27 4.99
N GLY A 29 5.73 8.84 6.23
CA GLY A 29 4.88 7.72 6.61
C GLY A 29 5.56 6.36 6.68
N SER A 30 6.74 6.09 6.13
CA SER A 30 7.35 4.75 6.23
C SER A 30 8.16 4.57 7.53
N GLY A 31 8.09 3.36 8.10
CA GLY A 31 8.58 3.04 9.43
C GLY A 31 10.08 3.26 9.58
N SER A 32 10.46 4.04 10.58
CA SER A 32 11.87 4.30 10.93
C SER A 32 12.05 4.24 12.44
N THR A 33 13.17 4.72 12.98
CA THR A 33 13.36 4.86 14.44
C THR A 33 12.93 6.23 14.97
N LEU A 34 12.44 7.10 14.10
CA LEU A 34 11.96 8.46 14.38
C LEU A 34 10.57 8.67 13.75
N ALA A 35 9.65 9.27 14.48
CA ALA A 35 8.32 9.61 13.99
C ALA A 35 7.96 11.04 14.37
N VAL A 36 7.27 11.73 13.46
CA VAL A 36 6.71 13.07 13.71
C VAL A 36 5.21 13.01 13.48
N SER A 37 4.42 13.33 14.49
CA SER A 37 2.99 13.58 14.34
C SER A 37 2.79 15.07 14.03
N TYR A 38 2.50 15.37 12.76
CA TYR A 38 2.65 16.73 12.25
C TYR A 38 1.51 17.68 12.65
N GLY A 39 0.31 17.17 12.96
CA GLY A 39 -0.82 17.95 13.47
C GLY A 39 -0.65 18.32 14.95
N SER A 40 -0.05 17.42 15.74
CA SER A 40 0.13 17.60 17.18
C SER A 40 1.49 18.20 17.58
N GLY A 41 2.45 18.21 16.64
CA GLY A 41 3.84 18.63 16.86
C GLY A 41 4.66 17.67 17.73
N ALA A 42 4.16 16.45 17.97
CA ALA A 42 4.87 15.46 18.78
C ALA A 42 5.99 14.80 17.95
N VAL A 43 7.18 14.70 18.54
CA VAL A 43 8.34 14.02 17.94
C VAL A 43 8.71 12.84 18.82
N CYS A 44 8.76 11.65 18.25
CA CYS A 44 8.98 10.40 18.98
C CYS A 44 10.17 9.63 18.41
N GLY A 45 10.93 8.96 19.26
CA GLY A 45 12.08 8.16 18.90
C GLY A 45 12.13 6.83 19.65
N VAL A 46 12.69 5.81 19.01
CA VAL A 46 13.05 4.55 19.67
C VAL A 46 14.40 4.73 20.37
N VAL A 47 14.44 4.53 21.68
CA VAL A 47 15.65 4.72 22.48
C VAL A 47 16.65 3.58 22.22
N ALA A 48 17.89 3.95 21.86
CA ALA A 48 18.98 3.01 21.65
C ALA A 48 19.76 2.76 22.94
N GLY A 49 20.43 1.59 23.03
CA GLY A 49 21.37 1.29 24.13
C GLY A 49 20.73 0.84 25.45
N GLU A 50 19.42 0.62 25.49
CA GLU A 50 18.71 0.13 26.66
C GLU A 50 18.25 -1.33 26.52
N ARG A 51 17.90 -1.96 27.65
CA ARG A 51 17.40 -3.35 27.67
C ARG A 51 16.11 -3.54 26.87
N TYR A 52 15.26 -2.53 26.89
CA TYR A 52 14.02 -2.47 26.11
C TYR A 52 14.11 -1.23 25.23
N GLN A 53 13.95 -1.41 23.92
CA GLN A 53 13.94 -0.31 22.95
C GLN A 53 12.59 0.41 23.04
N ARG A 54 12.38 1.13 24.14
CA ARG A 54 11.14 1.87 24.43
C ARG A 54 11.03 3.09 23.54
N ILE A 55 9.83 3.67 23.50
CA ILE A 55 9.57 4.90 22.76
C ILE A 55 9.58 6.07 23.74
N GLU A 56 10.31 7.12 23.38
CA GLU A 56 10.25 8.43 24.05
C GLU A 56 9.71 9.46 23.07
N CYS A 57 8.82 10.32 23.55
CA CYS A 57 8.26 11.42 22.79
C CYS A 57 8.55 12.75 23.45
N TYR A 58 8.68 13.79 22.65
CA TYR A 58 8.80 15.16 23.09
C TYR A 58 7.62 15.98 22.55
N ARG A 59 6.95 16.70 23.45
CA ARG A 59 5.84 17.60 23.10
C ARG A 59 5.75 18.71 24.14
N GLY A 60 5.61 19.96 23.67
CA GLY A 60 5.30 21.09 24.56
C GLY A 60 6.36 21.42 25.62
N GLY A 61 7.63 21.08 25.40
CA GLY A 61 8.70 21.33 26.37
C GLY A 61 9.02 20.14 27.29
N GLU A 62 8.27 19.05 27.20
CA GLU A 62 8.38 17.90 28.08
C GLU A 62 8.76 16.63 27.31
N THR A 63 9.63 15.82 27.93
CA THR A 63 9.97 14.47 27.47
C THR A 63 9.09 13.46 28.19
N ILE A 64 8.37 12.64 27.42
CA ILE A 64 7.33 11.73 27.87
C ILE A 64 7.74 10.31 27.46
N SER A 65 7.89 9.43 28.44
CA SER A 65 8.08 7.99 28.21
C SER A 65 6.75 7.33 27.88
N ILE A 66 6.71 6.60 26.77
CA ILE A 66 5.47 6.01 26.25
C ILE A 66 5.30 4.58 26.73
N GLU A 67 4.10 4.26 27.22
CA GLU A 67 3.71 2.91 27.60
C GLU A 67 3.22 2.11 26.37
N PRO A 68 3.59 0.82 26.18
CA PRO A 68 4.32 -0.05 27.11
C PRO A 68 5.84 0.14 27.14
N ASN A 69 6.40 0.52 28.29
CA ASN A 69 7.84 0.74 28.48
C ASN A 69 8.68 -0.54 28.61
N ILE A 70 8.02 -1.70 28.74
CA ILE A 70 8.64 -3.04 28.80
C ILE A 70 8.67 -3.76 27.44
N SER A 71 8.29 -3.08 26.36
CA SER A 71 8.29 -3.64 25.00
C SER A 71 9.32 -2.96 24.12
N SER A 72 10.12 -3.76 23.39
CA SER A 72 11.04 -3.24 22.38
C SER A 72 10.30 -2.99 21.05
N PHE A 73 10.51 -1.84 20.43
CA PHE A 73 9.95 -1.48 19.13
C PHE A 73 11.04 -1.45 18.06
N SER A 74 10.73 -1.96 16.87
CA SER A 74 11.67 -2.01 15.74
C SER A 74 11.48 -0.86 14.77
N SER A 75 10.26 -0.33 14.66
CA SER A 75 9.97 0.84 13.83
C SER A 75 8.77 1.61 14.34
N ILE A 76 8.78 2.92 14.13
CA ILE A 76 7.71 3.86 14.41
C ILE A 76 7.48 4.75 13.18
N SER A 77 6.26 5.27 13.03
CA SER A 77 5.91 6.25 12.01
C SER A 77 4.75 7.13 12.47
N GLY A 78 4.74 8.39 12.04
CA GLY A 78 3.79 9.42 12.48
C GLY A 78 2.78 9.78 11.41
N GLY A 79 1.54 10.03 11.83
CA GLY A 79 0.44 10.55 11.02
C GLY A 79 0.09 11.98 11.41
N ARG A 80 -1.17 12.39 11.18
CA ARG A 80 -1.64 13.74 11.53
C ARG A 80 -1.59 13.98 13.04
N ASP A 81 -2.43 13.27 13.78
CA ASP A 81 -2.62 13.47 15.23
C ASP A 81 -2.38 12.17 16.02
N PHE A 82 -1.54 11.29 15.48
CA PHE A 82 -1.16 10.04 16.12
C PHE A 82 0.18 9.56 15.54
N PHE A 83 0.77 8.55 16.18
CA PHE A 83 1.86 7.77 15.60
C PHE A 83 1.65 6.30 15.94
N CYS A 84 2.28 5.42 15.18
CA CYS A 84 2.25 3.97 15.42
C CYS A 84 3.65 3.40 15.50
N GLY A 85 3.75 2.25 16.14
CA GLY A 85 4.98 1.54 16.42
C GLY A 85 4.80 0.04 16.27
N LEU A 86 5.63 -0.56 15.42
CA LEU A 86 5.72 -1.99 15.24
C LEU A 86 6.68 -2.55 16.29
N ARG A 87 6.18 -3.52 17.07
CA ARG A 87 6.98 -4.18 18.09
C ARG A 87 8.07 -5.02 17.44
N SER A 88 9.25 -5.05 18.05
CA SER A 88 10.34 -5.95 17.69
C SER A 88 9.84 -7.39 17.58
N GLY A 89 10.12 -8.04 16.45
CA GLY A 89 9.59 -9.36 16.11
C GLY A 89 8.27 -9.34 15.33
N GLY A 90 7.66 -8.18 15.07
CA GLY A 90 6.57 -8.02 14.10
C GLY A 90 5.19 -8.54 14.53
N PHE A 91 5.06 -9.13 15.73
CA PHE A 91 3.82 -9.79 16.16
C PHE A 91 2.77 -8.84 16.76
N ALA A 92 3.10 -7.56 16.98
CA ALA A 92 2.17 -6.58 17.54
C ALA A 92 2.40 -5.19 16.96
N LEU A 93 1.30 -4.46 16.71
CA LEU A 93 1.31 -3.06 16.25
C LEU A 93 0.48 -2.21 17.22
N PHE A 94 1.09 -1.13 17.69
CA PHE A 94 0.47 -0.17 18.60
C PHE A 94 0.38 1.19 17.91
N CYS A 95 -0.65 1.96 18.25
CA CYS A 95 -0.82 3.35 17.87
C CYS A 95 -1.17 4.18 19.08
N TRP A 96 -0.69 5.42 19.12
CA TRP A 96 -0.90 6.36 20.20
C TRP A 96 -1.46 7.65 19.64
N ASN A 97 -2.48 8.17 20.30
CA ASN A 97 -3.06 9.47 19.98
C ASN A 97 -2.20 10.62 20.54
N THR A 98 -2.67 11.86 20.37
CA THR A 98 -2.00 13.07 20.88
C THR A 98 -1.85 13.11 22.41
N SER A 99 -2.69 12.39 23.15
CA SER A 99 -2.62 12.23 24.61
C SER A 99 -1.77 11.03 25.03
N PHE A 100 -1.04 10.41 24.09
CA PHE A 100 -0.20 9.23 24.30
C PHE A 100 -0.94 8.02 24.87
N VAL A 101 -2.25 7.91 24.61
CA VAL A 101 -3.04 6.74 24.98
C VAL A 101 -2.79 5.64 23.94
N ALA A 102 -2.25 4.52 24.39
CA ALA A 102 -1.91 3.40 23.54
C ALA A 102 -3.15 2.57 23.13
N LYS A 103 -3.23 2.19 21.85
CA LYS A 103 -4.14 1.19 21.33
C LYS A 103 -3.37 0.13 20.56
N ARG A 104 -3.54 -1.14 20.94
CA ARG A 104 -3.03 -2.26 20.15
C ARG A 104 -4.01 -2.57 19.02
N ILE A 105 -3.61 -2.32 17.78
CA ILE A 105 -4.44 -2.53 16.59
C ILE A 105 -4.15 -3.86 15.89
N TYR A 106 -3.01 -4.49 16.20
CA TYR A 106 -2.65 -5.81 15.71
C TYR A 106 -1.98 -6.66 16.78
N PHE A 107 -2.30 -7.96 16.77
CA PHE A 107 -1.59 -8.96 17.55
C PHE A 107 -1.75 -10.34 16.93
N ASN A 108 -0.64 -10.97 16.56
CA ASN A 108 -0.63 -12.33 16.06
C ASN A 108 0.79 -12.94 16.17
N TYR A 109 0.91 -14.10 16.82
CA TYR A 109 2.20 -14.79 16.99
C TYR A 109 2.69 -15.55 15.75
N THR A 110 1.80 -15.86 14.80
CA THR A 110 2.14 -16.63 13.60
C THR A 110 2.30 -15.74 12.38
N VAL A 111 1.46 -14.70 12.25
CA VAL A 111 1.51 -13.76 11.14
C VAL A 111 2.24 -12.50 11.59
N LEU A 112 3.53 -12.41 11.28
CA LEU A 112 4.37 -11.28 11.66
C LEU A 112 4.27 -10.17 10.61
N LEU A 113 4.37 -8.92 11.04
CA LEU A 113 4.38 -7.73 10.18
C LEU A 113 5.80 -7.17 10.02
N GLU A 114 6.00 -6.45 8.93
CA GLU A 114 7.17 -5.65 8.57
C GLU A 114 6.72 -4.44 7.73
N ASN A 115 7.64 -3.53 7.39
CA ASN A 115 7.38 -2.35 6.55
C ASN A 115 6.12 -1.56 6.97
N LEU A 116 6.12 -1.09 8.23
CA LEU A 116 5.08 -0.19 8.73
C LEU A 116 5.03 1.07 7.87
N ALA A 117 3.83 1.52 7.53
CA ALA A 117 3.62 2.81 6.92
C ALA A 117 2.36 3.50 7.46
N VAL A 118 2.41 4.79 7.74
CA VAL A 118 1.38 5.60 8.42
C VAL A 118 1.12 6.86 7.60
N GLY A 119 -0.12 7.07 7.18
CA GLY A 119 -0.59 8.29 6.53
C GLY A 119 -1.32 9.21 7.53
N ASP A 120 -2.23 10.03 7.04
CA ASP A 120 -2.94 11.01 7.89
C ASP A 120 -3.86 10.39 8.92
N ASP A 121 -4.56 9.32 8.53
CA ASP A 121 -5.50 8.55 9.34
C ASP A 121 -5.45 7.04 9.02
N GLN A 122 -4.53 6.64 8.13
CA GLN A 122 -4.35 5.27 7.64
C GLN A 122 -3.06 4.68 8.20
N VAL A 123 -3.07 3.38 8.48
CA VAL A 123 -1.90 2.62 8.91
C VAL A 123 -1.88 1.35 8.11
N CYS A 124 -0.78 1.05 7.45
CA CYS A 124 -0.59 -0.21 6.74
C CYS A 124 0.74 -0.86 7.12
N ALA A 125 0.82 -2.17 6.99
CA ALA A 125 2.06 -2.92 7.13
C ALA A 125 2.01 -4.16 6.21
N THR A 126 3.16 -4.65 5.78
CA THR A 126 3.23 -5.91 5.03
C THR A 126 3.44 -7.09 5.98
N VAL A 127 2.92 -8.26 5.62
CA VAL A 127 3.19 -9.50 6.35
C VAL A 127 4.59 -9.99 5.97
N ASN A 128 5.43 -10.23 6.98
CA ASN A 128 6.78 -10.75 6.81
C ASN A 128 6.77 -12.06 6.02
N GLY A 129 7.60 -12.09 4.98
CA GLY A 129 7.75 -13.27 4.13
C GLY A 129 6.56 -13.54 3.21
N THR A 130 5.52 -12.71 3.18
CA THR A 130 4.47 -12.82 2.14
C THR A 130 4.12 -11.50 1.50
N GLY A 131 4.63 -10.35 1.95
CA GLY A 131 4.32 -9.04 1.35
C GLY A 131 2.83 -8.65 1.35
N VAL A 132 1.94 -9.45 1.96
CA VAL A 132 0.50 -9.18 2.00
C VAL A 132 0.27 -7.92 2.84
N VAL A 133 -0.41 -6.94 2.29
CA VAL A 133 -0.65 -5.66 2.95
C VAL A 133 -1.87 -5.79 3.88
N LYS A 134 -1.71 -5.42 5.15
CA LYS A 134 -2.79 -5.21 6.10
C LYS A 134 -2.91 -3.73 6.41
N CYS A 135 -4.13 -3.19 6.41
CA CYS A 135 -4.38 -1.78 6.67
C CYS A 135 -5.48 -1.57 7.72
N TRP A 136 -5.34 -0.47 8.47
CA TRP A 136 -6.23 0.04 9.51
C TRP A 136 -6.47 1.53 9.25
N ARG A 137 -7.62 2.07 9.64
CA ARG A 137 -7.96 3.49 9.46
C ARG A 137 -8.69 4.00 10.68
N GLY A 138 -8.50 5.28 10.97
CA GLY A 138 -9.26 5.98 11.97
C GLY A 138 -10.70 6.23 11.53
N GLU A 139 -11.66 6.05 12.45
CA GLU A 139 -13.04 6.45 12.19
C GLU A 139 -13.16 7.98 12.30
N ASN A 140 -13.77 8.61 11.30
CA ASN A 140 -14.03 10.05 11.31
C ASN A 140 -15.16 10.33 12.31
N SER A 141 -14.83 10.75 13.53
CA SER A 141 -15.80 10.92 14.61
C SER A 141 -16.64 12.20 14.44
N SER A 142 -17.81 12.10 13.81
CA SER A 142 -18.96 12.92 14.25
C SER A 142 -19.91 12.13 15.17
N SER A 143 -19.73 10.82 15.29
CA SER A 143 -20.43 9.99 16.25
C SER A 143 -19.66 8.70 16.46
N LEU A 144 -18.98 8.57 17.60
CA LEU A 144 -18.86 7.36 18.44
C LEU A 144 -17.63 7.47 19.36
N SER A 145 -17.73 6.79 20.50
CA SER A 145 -16.89 6.88 21.70
C SER A 145 -15.39 6.64 21.48
N GLU A 146 -14.56 7.28 22.31
CA GLU A 146 -13.08 7.26 22.30
C GLU A 146 -12.39 5.88 22.24
N SER A 147 -13.12 4.77 22.37
CA SER A 147 -12.61 3.39 22.29
C SER A 147 -12.47 2.83 20.86
N SER A 148 -13.13 3.39 19.84
CA SER A 148 -13.09 2.89 18.45
C SER A 148 -12.20 3.70 17.50
N GLN A 149 -11.16 4.38 18.00
CA GLN A 149 -10.35 5.30 17.17
C GLN A 149 -9.61 4.68 15.97
N PHE A 150 -9.47 3.35 15.93
CA PHE A 150 -8.92 2.62 14.78
C PHE A 150 -9.71 1.34 14.59
N SER A 151 -10.26 1.15 13.41
CA SER A 151 -11.01 -0.04 13.04
C SER A 151 -10.19 -0.89 12.07
N SER A 152 -10.14 -2.20 12.33
CA SER A 152 -9.54 -3.16 11.40
C SER A 152 -10.40 -3.19 10.15
N ILE A 153 -9.82 -2.82 9.01
CA ILE A 153 -10.56 -2.76 7.77
C ILE A 153 -10.48 -4.14 7.13
N SER A 154 -11.31 -5.05 7.61
CA SER A 154 -11.65 -6.23 6.83
C SER A 154 -12.93 -5.91 6.08
N SER A 155 -12.77 -5.64 4.78
CA SER A 155 -13.84 -5.56 3.77
C SER A 155 -14.59 -4.22 3.68
N GLY A 156 -14.36 -3.47 2.59
CA GLY A 156 -15.41 -2.58 2.05
C GLY A 156 -14.97 -1.32 1.30
N GLN A 157 -13.88 -0.65 1.67
CA GLN A 157 -13.57 0.67 1.08
C GLN A 157 -12.09 0.91 0.73
N LEU A 158 -11.22 -0.08 0.98
CA LEU A 158 -9.84 -0.20 0.50
C LEU A 158 -9.67 -1.57 -0.15
N ASN A 159 -10.05 -1.69 -1.43
CA ASN A 159 -9.66 -2.83 -2.27
C ASN A 159 -8.14 -2.74 -2.50
N VAL A 160 -7.34 -3.14 -1.50
CA VAL A 160 -5.96 -3.54 -1.77
C VAL A 160 -6.07 -4.55 -2.91
N PRO A 161 -5.43 -4.30 -4.07
CA PRO A 161 -5.52 -5.22 -5.20
C PRO A 161 -5.26 -6.63 -4.71
N SER A 162 -6.16 -7.55 -5.01
CA SER A 162 -6.08 -8.96 -4.60
C SER A 162 -4.92 -9.63 -5.33
N GLY A 163 -3.68 -9.36 -4.94
CA GLY A 163 -2.53 -10.11 -5.40
C GLY A 163 -2.17 -11.24 -4.47
N SER A 164 -1.45 -12.20 -5.04
CA SER A 164 -0.83 -13.29 -4.32
C SER A 164 0.13 -12.79 -3.24
N ALA A 165 0.52 -13.69 -2.33
CA ALA A 165 1.73 -13.49 -1.55
C ALA A 165 2.88 -13.02 -2.47
N TYR A 166 3.70 -12.10 -1.95
CA TYR A 166 4.86 -11.44 -2.53
C TYR A 166 4.52 -10.36 -3.57
N GLU A 167 3.34 -9.73 -3.51
CA GLU A 167 3.01 -8.68 -4.47
C GLU A 167 3.80 -7.39 -4.23
N PHE A 168 3.97 -6.92 -2.98
CA PHE A 168 4.47 -5.57 -2.72
C PHE A 168 5.78 -5.54 -1.91
N SER A 169 6.64 -4.57 -2.23
CA SER A 169 7.98 -4.39 -1.64
C SER A 169 8.17 -3.06 -0.89
N ASN A 170 7.33 -2.07 -1.16
CA ASN A 170 7.38 -0.75 -0.54
C ASN A 170 5.97 -0.16 -0.47
N LEU A 171 5.66 0.59 0.60
CA LEU A 171 4.37 1.22 0.87
C LEU A 171 4.57 2.71 1.16
N SER A 172 3.63 3.51 0.67
CA SER A 172 3.58 4.95 0.93
C SER A 172 2.14 5.43 1.06
N LEU A 173 1.84 6.17 2.12
CA LEU A 173 0.48 6.60 2.47
C LEU A 173 0.40 8.13 2.47
N GLY A 174 -0.63 8.69 1.84
CA GLY A 174 -0.94 10.12 1.88
C GLY A 174 -2.13 10.42 2.79
N GLU A 175 -2.89 11.46 2.45
CA GLU A 175 -4.08 11.85 3.24
C GLU A 175 -5.20 10.83 3.11
N ASN A 176 -5.56 10.49 1.86
CA ASN A 176 -6.68 9.60 1.59
C ASN A 176 -6.36 8.50 0.57
N HIS A 177 -5.09 8.33 0.22
CA HIS A 177 -4.63 7.32 -0.72
C HIS A 177 -3.43 6.56 -0.16
N SER A 178 -3.28 5.33 -0.63
CA SER A 178 -2.12 4.49 -0.35
C SER A 178 -1.57 3.98 -1.67
N CYS A 179 -0.25 3.90 -1.77
CA CYS A 179 0.45 3.39 -2.94
C CYS A 179 1.47 2.32 -2.54
N ALA A 180 1.72 1.38 -3.44
CA ALA A 180 2.69 0.32 -3.24
C ALA A 180 3.48 0.00 -4.51
N ILE A 181 4.73 -0.42 -4.35
CA ILE A 181 5.58 -0.93 -5.44
C ILE A 181 5.43 -2.44 -5.54
N ARG A 182 5.04 -2.93 -6.72
CA ARG A 182 4.99 -4.36 -7.03
C ARG A 182 6.39 -4.97 -7.10
N GLN A 183 6.62 -6.05 -6.38
CA GLN A 183 7.91 -6.76 -6.37
C GLN A 183 8.24 -7.40 -7.73
N SER A 184 7.22 -7.87 -8.46
CA SER A 184 7.39 -8.59 -9.73
C SER A 184 8.00 -7.75 -10.85
N ASN A 185 7.63 -6.48 -10.95
CA ASN A 185 8.02 -5.62 -12.06
C ASN A 185 8.39 -4.17 -11.66
N GLY A 186 8.29 -3.81 -10.38
CA GLY A 186 8.55 -2.46 -9.89
C GLY A 186 7.46 -1.43 -10.25
N SER A 187 6.34 -1.85 -10.84
CA SER A 187 5.23 -0.93 -11.13
C SER A 187 4.53 -0.49 -9.83
N VAL A 188 3.93 0.70 -9.86
CA VAL A 188 3.20 1.24 -8.70
C VAL A 188 1.71 1.01 -8.86
N VAL A 189 1.06 0.64 -7.76
CA VAL A 189 -0.40 0.62 -7.66
C VAL A 189 -0.83 1.51 -6.52
N CYS A 190 -1.80 2.38 -6.76
CA CYS A 190 -2.40 3.24 -5.75
C CYS A 190 -3.88 2.91 -5.59
N TRP A 191 -4.38 3.01 -4.37
CA TRP A 191 -5.78 2.80 -4.02
C TRP A 191 -6.24 3.85 -2.99
N GLY A 192 -7.56 3.97 -2.81
CA GLY A 192 -8.15 5.08 -2.04
C GLY A 192 -8.37 6.34 -2.88
N GLY A 193 -8.71 7.45 -2.22
CA GLY A 193 -8.82 8.78 -2.86
C GLY A 193 -9.77 8.84 -4.05
N GLY A 194 -10.87 8.07 -4.03
CA GLY A 194 -11.83 8.02 -5.14
C GLY A 194 -11.28 7.48 -6.47
N GLY A 195 -10.07 6.89 -6.48
CA GLY A 195 -9.39 6.43 -7.69
C GLY A 195 -8.56 7.48 -8.42
N GLU A 196 -8.52 8.73 -7.95
CA GLU A 196 -7.80 9.85 -8.61
C GLU A 196 -6.27 9.62 -8.70
N PHE A 197 -5.75 8.73 -7.86
CA PHE A 197 -4.33 8.39 -7.78
C PHE A 197 -3.94 7.19 -8.67
N SER A 198 -4.92 6.46 -9.19
CA SER A 198 -4.71 5.36 -10.13
C SER A 198 -4.56 5.93 -11.54
N THR A 199 -3.35 6.39 -11.88
CA THR A 199 -3.07 7.04 -13.16
C THR A 199 -2.41 6.10 -14.15
N ASN A 200 -2.82 6.17 -15.42
CA ASN A 200 -2.12 5.51 -16.52
C ASN A 200 -0.73 6.11 -16.78
N ALA A 201 -0.44 7.29 -16.22
CA ALA A 201 0.79 8.02 -16.50
C ALA A 201 2.05 7.32 -15.95
N THR A 202 1.88 6.39 -14.99
CA THR A 202 2.97 5.55 -14.46
C THR A 202 3.05 4.17 -15.13
N ASN A 203 2.22 3.89 -16.15
CA ASN A 203 2.24 2.60 -16.83
C ASN A 203 3.57 2.37 -17.55
N GLY A 204 4.15 1.18 -17.35
CA GLY A 204 5.45 0.82 -17.94
C GLY A 204 6.66 1.45 -17.24
N ILE A 205 6.46 2.24 -16.17
CA ILE A 205 7.52 2.80 -15.35
C ILE A 205 7.74 1.90 -14.13
N SER A 206 9.01 1.55 -13.89
CA SER A 206 9.43 0.81 -12.69
C SER A 206 10.12 1.74 -11.71
N PHE A 207 9.86 1.53 -10.41
CA PHE A 207 10.31 2.38 -9.33
C PHE A 207 11.17 1.60 -8.33
N GLU A 208 12.19 2.28 -7.78
CA GLU A 208 13.00 1.81 -6.65
C GLU A 208 12.35 2.19 -5.32
N SER A 209 11.73 3.37 -5.25
CA SER A 209 11.07 3.88 -4.04
C SER A 209 9.93 4.84 -4.39
N ILE A 210 8.96 4.97 -3.49
CA ILE A 210 7.85 5.93 -3.58
C ILE A 210 7.67 6.65 -2.24
N VAL A 211 7.21 7.90 -2.31
CA VAL A 211 6.88 8.74 -1.15
C VAL A 211 5.63 9.56 -1.46
N SER A 212 4.70 9.63 -0.53
CA SER A 212 3.42 10.31 -0.68
C SER A 212 3.44 11.62 0.11
N GLY A 213 2.98 12.69 -0.50
CA GLY A 213 2.48 13.87 0.20
C GLY A 213 1.00 13.70 0.55
N LEU A 214 0.36 14.79 0.96
CA LEU A 214 -1.08 14.79 1.30
C LEU A 214 -1.93 14.29 0.12
N ASN A 215 -1.74 14.88 -1.06
CA ASN A 215 -2.57 14.65 -2.26
C ASN A 215 -1.74 14.42 -3.54
N PHE A 216 -0.50 13.97 -3.40
CA PHE A 216 0.36 13.56 -4.52
C PHE A 216 1.33 12.45 -4.08
N THR A 217 1.93 11.77 -5.04
CA THR A 217 2.96 10.76 -4.82
C THR A 217 4.14 11.03 -5.75
N CYS A 218 5.35 10.87 -5.25
CA CYS A 218 6.58 10.92 -6.00
C CYS A 218 7.27 9.56 -5.99
N GLY A 219 7.96 9.21 -7.06
CA GLY A 219 8.67 7.95 -7.20
C GLY A 219 10.02 8.11 -7.88
N LEU A 220 11.00 7.34 -7.41
CA LEU A 220 12.33 7.22 -7.98
C LEU A 220 12.35 6.10 -9.03
N ILE A 221 12.65 6.45 -10.28
CA ILE A 221 12.63 5.51 -11.41
C ILE A 221 13.84 4.57 -11.39
N THR A 222 13.63 3.28 -11.63
CA THR A 222 14.66 2.24 -11.62
C THR A 222 15.71 2.38 -12.72
N THR A 223 15.32 2.82 -13.91
CA THR A 223 16.20 2.81 -15.10
C THR A 223 17.20 3.95 -15.12
N ASN A 224 16.84 5.11 -14.56
CA ASN A 224 17.65 6.33 -14.66
C ASN A 224 17.76 7.11 -13.35
N TYR A 225 17.17 6.64 -12.25
CA TYR A 225 17.21 7.28 -10.93
C TYR A 225 16.71 8.74 -10.93
N SER A 226 15.85 9.09 -11.89
CA SER A 226 15.14 10.37 -11.90
C SER A 226 13.85 10.26 -11.10
N ILE A 227 13.31 11.39 -10.64
CA ILE A 227 12.08 11.45 -9.86
C ILE A 227 10.94 11.97 -10.73
N ILE A 228 9.79 11.30 -10.66
CA ILE A 228 8.52 11.83 -11.17
C ILE A 228 7.51 11.90 -10.04
N CYS A 229 6.62 12.90 -10.11
CA CYS A 229 5.53 13.09 -9.16
C CYS A 229 4.21 13.19 -9.90
N TRP A 230 3.15 12.65 -9.29
CA TRP A 230 1.81 12.59 -9.87
C TRP A 230 0.73 12.70 -8.79
N GLY A 231 -0.50 12.97 -9.22
CA GLY A 231 -1.66 13.12 -8.34
C GLY A 231 -2.28 14.52 -8.44
N PRO A 232 -3.50 14.71 -7.91
CA PRO A 232 -4.27 15.95 -8.06
C PRO A 232 -3.58 17.16 -7.42
N GLY A 233 -2.77 16.95 -6.39
CA GLY A 233 -1.99 18.01 -5.75
C GLY A 233 -0.67 18.35 -6.41
N TRP A 234 -0.24 17.57 -7.40
CA TRP A 234 1.00 17.86 -8.09
C TRP A 234 0.72 18.88 -9.21
N PRO A 235 1.43 20.03 -9.27
CA PRO A 235 1.28 20.96 -10.37
C PRO A 235 1.64 20.23 -11.65
N SER A 236 0.63 19.90 -12.45
CA SER A 236 0.86 19.37 -13.78
C SER A 236 1.56 20.47 -14.56
N SER A 237 2.87 20.32 -14.78
CA SER A 237 3.55 21.05 -15.83
C SER A 237 2.78 20.70 -17.10
N SER A 238 1.89 21.59 -17.52
CA SER A 238 0.92 21.43 -18.61
C SER A 238 1.59 21.44 -19.98
N VAL A 239 2.79 20.88 -20.08
CA VAL A 239 3.55 20.76 -21.31
C VAL A 239 3.41 19.33 -21.80
N SER A 240 2.40 19.16 -22.65
CA SER A 240 2.15 18.00 -23.50
C SER A 240 1.41 16.85 -22.83
N GLY A 241 0.10 17.03 -22.64
CA GLY A 241 -1.03 16.11 -22.88
C GLY A 241 -0.98 14.61 -22.51
N LEU A 242 0.15 14.06 -22.06
CA LEU A 242 0.44 12.65 -21.84
C LEU A 242 1.62 12.40 -20.87
N GLY A 243 2.39 13.41 -20.41
CA GLY A 243 3.71 13.16 -19.81
C GLY A 243 3.89 13.63 -18.36
N LEU A 244 4.17 12.69 -17.45
CA LEU A 244 4.94 12.98 -16.23
C LEU A 244 6.35 13.38 -16.67
N SER A 245 6.74 14.64 -16.45
CA SER A 245 8.13 15.05 -16.69
C SER A 245 8.98 14.72 -15.46
N PRO A 246 10.18 14.14 -15.64
CA PRO A 246 11.14 14.04 -14.55
C PRO A 246 11.41 15.42 -13.96
N LEU A 247 11.44 15.49 -12.64
CA LEU A 247 11.91 16.68 -11.94
C LEU A 247 13.34 17.00 -12.39
N PRO A 248 13.72 18.29 -12.48
CA PRO A 248 15.07 18.72 -12.85
C PRO A 248 16.06 18.53 -11.67
N LEU A 249 16.07 17.33 -11.10
CA LEU A 249 16.97 16.89 -10.07
C LEU A 249 18.08 16.04 -10.70
N SER A 250 19.25 16.05 -10.08
CA SER A 250 20.31 15.11 -10.43
C SER A 250 19.96 13.68 -10.00
N ILE A 251 20.82 12.72 -10.34
CA ILE A 251 20.67 11.31 -9.95
C ILE A 251 20.57 11.19 -8.42
N ILE A 252 19.56 10.46 -7.94
CA ILE A 252 19.31 10.23 -6.52
C ILE A 252 19.42 8.73 -6.24
N LEU A 253 20.27 8.34 -5.30
CA LEU A 253 20.41 6.95 -4.85
C LEU A 253 19.66 6.76 -3.53
N PRO A 254 18.83 5.70 -3.39
CA PRO A 254 18.01 5.52 -2.21
C PRO A 254 18.83 4.86 -1.09
N GLY A 255 18.86 5.49 0.08
CA GLY A 255 19.44 4.91 1.29
C GLY A 255 20.83 5.44 1.66
N PRO A 256 21.33 5.05 2.85
CA PRO A 256 22.59 5.53 3.38
C PRO A 256 23.80 4.83 2.75
N CYS A 257 24.95 5.47 2.92
CA CYS A 257 26.25 4.85 2.67
C CYS A 257 26.55 3.83 3.76
N VAL A 258 26.94 2.63 3.36
CA VAL A 258 27.39 1.55 4.25
C VAL A 258 28.64 0.90 3.69
N GLN A 259 29.37 0.16 4.53
CA GLN A 259 30.57 -0.53 4.09
C GLN A 259 30.27 -1.55 2.99
N SER A 260 31.07 -1.53 1.91
CA SER A 260 30.84 -2.41 0.75
C SER A 260 30.83 -3.89 1.09
N SER A 261 31.49 -4.33 2.16
CA SER A 261 31.47 -5.72 2.64
C SER A 261 30.10 -6.17 3.16
N SER A 262 29.22 -5.23 3.50
CA SER A 262 27.89 -5.49 4.07
C SER A 262 26.78 -5.47 3.01
N CYS A 263 27.09 -5.11 1.76
CA CYS A 263 26.13 -5.12 0.65
C CYS A 263 26.38 -6.31 -0.27
N GLU A 264 25.30 -7.03 -0.60
CA GLU A 264 25.34 -8.06 -1.65
C GLU A 264 25.17 -7.44 -3.06
N CYS A 265 24.31 -6.42 -3.19
CA CYS A 265 24.12 -5.65 -4.42
C CYS A 265 24.30 -4.16 -4.15
N VAL A 266 24.84 -3.43 -5.13
CA VAL A 266 25.23 -2.01 -4.99
C VAL A 266 24.59 -1.18 -6.09
N TYR A 267 24.09 0.01 -5.75
CA TYR A 267 23.64 0.97 -6.75
C TYR A 267 24.83 1.55 -7.53
N PRO A 268 24.79 1.54 -8.88
CA PRO A 268 25.81 2.16 -9.71
C PRO A 268 25.95 3.66 -9.39
N GLY A 269 27.18 4.13 -9.27
CA GLY A 269 27.48 5.55 -8.98
C GLY A 269 27.46 5.90 -7.50
N SER A 270 27.21 4.94 -6.60
CA SER A 270 27.27 5.16 -5.15
C SER A 270 28.66 5.61 -4.66
N GLN A 271 29.73 5.24 -5.37
CA GLN A 271 31.09 5.70 -5.08
C GLN A 271 31.30 7.23 -5.26
N TYR A 272 30.41 7.90 -6.00
CA TYR A 272 30.46 9.36 -6.15
C TYR A 272 29.69 10.09 -5.03
N LEU A 273 28.83 9.36 -4.30
CA LEU A 273 28.05 9.87 -3.18
C LEU A 273 28.70 9.55 -1.83
N CYS A 274 29.24 8.34 -1.70
CA CYS A 274 29.77 7.80 -0.46
C CYS A 274 31.27 8.01 -0.32
N TYR A 275 31.74 8.16 0.92
CA TYR A 275 33.15 8.40 1.21
C TYR A 275 33.93 7.07 1.36
N GLY A 276 35.12 6.99 0.76
CA GLY A 276 36.01 5.85 0.93
C GLY A 276 35.49 4.56 0.24
N SER A 277 35.41 3.47 1.00
CA SER A 277 34.94 2.15 0.54
C SER A 277 33.46 1.90 0.81
N GLU A 278 32.71 2.97 1.07
CA GLU A 278 31.27 2.90 1.32
C GLU A 278 30.47 2.99 0.02
N VAL A 279 29.30 2.35 0.04
CA VAL A 279 28.39 2.23 -1.10
C VAL A 279 26.95 2.26 -0.61
N VAL A 280 26.02 2.50 -1.53
CA VAL A 280 24.58 2.41 -1.24
C VAL A 280 24.11 1.01 -1.65
N CYS A 281 23.63 0.22 -0.68
CA CYS A 281 23.13 -1.12 -0.97
C CYS A 281 21.84 -1.06 -1.79
N LYS A 282 21.74 -1.95 -2.77
CA LYS A 282 20.52 -2.23 -3.51
C LYS A 282 19.90 -3.53 -2.99
N PRO A 283 18.57 -3.64 -2.86
CA PRO A 283 17.91 -4.92 -2.65
C PRO A 283 18.24 -5.89 -3.80
N CYS A 284 18.90 -7.00 -3.50
CA CYS A 284 19.18 -8.01 -4.51
C CYS A 284 17.88 -8.67 -4.96
N ARG A 285 17.50 -8.44 -6.22
CA ARG A 285 16.46 -9.25 -6.84
C ARG A 285 17.09 -10.60 -7.15
N VAL A 286 16.89 -11.58 -6.25
CA VAL A 286 17.18 -12.98 -6.57
C VAL A 286 16.23 -13.36 -7.70
N LEU A 287 16.73 -13.35 -8.93
CA LEU A 287 16.11 -14.13 -10.00
C LEU A 287 16.26 -15.57 -9.54
N VAL A 288 15.23 -16.17 -8.94
CA VAL A 288 15.22 -17.61 -8.68
C VAL A 288 15.43 -18.29 -10.02
N PRO A 289 16.59 -18.93 -10.28
CA PRO A 289 16.80 -19.67 -11.51
C PRO A 289 15.98 -20.96 -11.34
N GLY A 290 14.71 -20.94 -11.73
CA GLY A 290 13.85 -22.10 -11.50
C GLY A 290 12.35 -21.93 -11.65
N SER A 291 11.80 -20.71 -11.81
CA SER A 291 10.44 -20.65 -12.37
C SER A 291 10.52 -21.04 -13.85
N PRO A 292 9.81 -22.08 -14.30
CA PRO A 292 9.80 -22.45 -15.70
C PRO A 292 9.26 -21.25 -16.48
N VAL A 293 10.09 -20.72 -17.38
CA VAL A 293 9.62 -19.89 -18.47
C VAL A 293 8.49 -20.68 -19.13
N PRO A 294 7.27 -20.13 -19.27
CA PRO A 294 6.30 -20.73 -20.18
C PRO A 294 6.97 -20.69 -21.55
N LEU A 295 7.46 -21.86 -21.98
CA LEU A 295 7.97 -22.04 -23.33
C LEU A 295 6.92 -21.45 -24.25
N SER A 296 7.31 -20.45 -25.05
CA SER A 296 6.50 -20.05 -26.18
C SER A 296 6.14 -21.33 -26.95
N PRO A 297 4.85 -21.60 -27.22
CA PRO A 297 4.48 -22.83 -27.88
C PRO A 297 5.22 -22.90 -29.21
N VAL A 298 6.11 -23.89 -29.33
CA VAL A 298 6.73 -24.27 -30.60
C VAL A 298 5.57 -24.60 -31.53
N SER A 299 5.45 -23.83 -32.61
CA SER A 299 4.51 -24.08 -33.69
C SER A 299 4.72 -25.51 -34.22
N PRO A 300 3.73 -26.41 -34.11
CA PRO A 300 3.82 -27.73 -34.71
C PRO A 300 3.85 -27.62 -36.24
N PRO A 301 4.46 -28.59 -36.95
CA PRO A 301 4.45 -28.60 -38.41
C PRO A 301 3.01 -28.66 -38.93
N SER A 302 2.77 -27.94 -40.03
CA SER A 302 1.49 -27.83 -40.72
C SER A 302 0.98 -29.20 -41.17
N VAL A 303 0.06 -29.76 -40.41
CA VAL A 303 -0.77 -30.89 -40.84
C VAL A 303 -2.11 -30.32 -41.30
N SER A 304 -2.47 -30.66 -42.53
CA SER A 304 -3.75 -30.32 -43.18
C SER A 304 -4.97 -30.71 -42.33
N PRO A 305 -6.04 -29.90 -42.32
CA PRO A 305 -7.18 -30.10 -41.42
C PRO A 305 -8.04 -31.30 -41.84
N PRO A 306 -8.40 -32.22 -40.93
CA PRO A 306 -9.54 -33.08 -41.13
C PRO A 306 -10.84 -32.35 -40.79
N SER A 307 -11.89 -32.76 -41.49
CA SER A 307 -13.27 -32.30 -41.49
C SER A 307 -13.91 -32.13 -40.10
N SER A 308 -14.67 -31.06 -39.97
CA SER A 308 -15.52 -30.64 -38.85
C SER A 308 -16.38 -31.77 -38.26
N PRO A 309 -16.44 -31.92 -36.91
CA PRO A 309 -17.55 -32.57 -36.25
C PRO A 309 -18.58 -31.53 -35.76
N SER A 310 -19.85 -31.90 -35.90
CA SER A 310 -21.06 -31.18 -35.52
C SER A 310 -21.08 -30.69 -34.06
N ARG A 311 -21.60 -29.47 -33.85
CA ARG A 311 -21.84 -28.85 -32.54
C ARG A 311 -22.61 -29.79 -31.60
N ALA A 312 -21.92 -30.38 -30.64
CA ALA A 312 -22.54 -30.99 -29.47
C ALA A 312 -22.76 -29.90 -28.42
N LEU A 313 -24.01 -29.43 -28.31
CA LEU A 313 -24.45 -28.46 -27.31
C LEU A 313 -24.41 -29.13 -25.93
N SER A 314 -23.57 -28.63 -25.01
CA SER A 314 -23.44 -29.25 -23.69
C SER A 314 -24.72 -29.06 -22.86
N ARG A 315 -25.19 -30.15 -22.24
CA ARG A 315 -26.42 -30.21 -21.42
C ARG A 315 -26.46 -29.17 -20.29
N GLY A 316 -25.31 -28.65 -19.85
CA GLY A 316 -25.22 -27.64 -18.79
C GLY A 316 -25.78 -26.28 -19.21
N LEU A 317 -25.51 -25.83 -20.44
CA LEU A 317 -25.97 -24.53 -20.94
C LEU A 317 -27.49 -24.48 -21.17
N LEU A 318 -28.09 -25.61 -21.57
CA LEU A 318 -29.54 -25.76 -21.68
C LEU A 318 -30.26 -25.64 -20.32
N ALA A 319 -29.67 -26.16 -19.24
CA ALA A 319 -30.26 -26.06 -17.91
C ALA A 319 -30.28 -24.62 -17.39
N PHE A 320 -29.22 -23.84 -17.60
CA PHE A 320 -29.17 -22.42 -17.22
C PHE A 320 -30.13 -21.56 -18.05
N ALA A 321 -30.25 -21.83 -19.35
CA ALA A 321 -31.19 -21.12 -20.22
C ALA A 321 -32.66 -21.37 -19.82
N ILE A 322 -33.02 -22.61 -19.47
CA ILE A 322 -34.40 -22.94 -19.06
C ILE A 322 -34.75 -22.31 -17.70
N VAL A 323 -33.85 -22.37 -16.72
CA VAL A 323 -34.09 -21.80 -15.38
C VAL A 323 -34.15 -20.26 -15.44
N GLY A 324 -33.31 -19.61 -16.25
CA GLY A 324 -33.35 -18.17 -16.47
C GLY A 324 -34.65 -17.70 -17.15
N SER A 325 -35.16 -18.49 -18.10
CA SER A 325 -36.38 -18.15 -18.86
C SER A 325 -37.65 -18.20 -17.99
N VAL A 326 -37.76 -19.18 -17.08
CA VAL A 326 -38.92 -19.31 -16.19
C VAL A 326 -38.95 -18.22 -15.12
N GLY A 327 -37.78 -17.81 -14.61
CA GLY A 327 -37.65 -16.70 -13.66
C GLY A 327 -38.06 -15.35 -14.26
N ALA A 328 -37.62 -15.06 -15.48
CA ALA A 328 -37.99 -13.84 -16.20
C ALA A 328 -39.51 -13.78 -16.48
N PHE A 329 -40.12 -14.89 -16.90
CA PHE A 329 -41.55 -14.94 -17.18
C PHE A 329 -42.40 -14.75 -15.91
N SER A 330 -42.02 -15.35 -14.79
CA SER A 330 -42.70 -15.15 -13.50
C SER A 330 -42.62 -13.70 -13.01
N GLY A 331 -41.47 -13.03 -13.20
CA GLY A 331 -41.30 -11.61 -12.87
C GLY A 331 -42.23 -10.71 -13.70
N ILE A 332 -42.28 -10.93 -15.01
CA ILE A 332 -43.13 -10.17 -15.94
C ILE A 332 -44.63 -10.35 -15.62
N CYS A 333 -45.08 -11.58 -15.33
CA CYS A 333 -46.47 -11.83 -14.95
C CYS A 333 -46.87 -11.12 -13.65
N THR A 334 -45.95 -10.99 -12.69
CA THR A 334 -46.21 -10.31 -11.41
C THR A 334 -46.37 -8.80 -11.62
N ILE A 335 -45.55 -8.20 -12.48
CA ILE A 335 -45.65 -6.77 -12.85
C ILE A 335 -46.96 -6.49 -13.59
N ILE A 336 -47.35 -7.35 -14.54
CA ILE A 336 -48.61 -7.22 -15.27
C ILE A 336 -49.82 -7.33 -14.32
N TYR A 337 -49.80 -8.27 -13.37
CA TYR A 337 -50.87 -8.42 -12.38
C TYR A 337 -50.97 -7.19 -11.47
N ALA A 338 -49.84 -6.68 -10.98
CA ALA A 338 -49.80 -5.47 -10.17
C ALA A 338 -50.34 -4.24 -10.92
N CYS A 339 -49.95 -4.05 -12.18
CA CYS A 339 -50.45 -2.95 -13.01
C CYS A 339 -51.93 -3.11 -13.39
N GLY A 340 -52.41 -4.33 -13.59
CA GLY A 340 -53.83 -4.61 -13.85
C GLY A 340 -54.72 -4.30 -12.65
N LEU A 341 -54.26 -4.59 -11.43
CA LEU A 341 -54.97 -4.29 -10.20
C LEU A 341 -55.09 -2.77 -9.96
N GLU A 342 -54.06 -1.99 -10.30
CA GLU A 342 -54.10 -0.52 -10.22
C GLU A 342 -55.07 0.11 -11.23
N PHE A 343 -55.26 -0.52 -12.40
CA PHE A 343 -56.19 -0.04 -13.42
C PHE A 343 -57.66 -0.19 -12.99
N VAL A 344 -57.98 -1.21 -12.19
CA VAL A 344 -59.32 -1.45 -11.63
C VAL A 344 -59.65 -0.45 -10.50
N VAL A 345 -58.64 0.07 -9.80
CA VAL A 345 -58.81 1.00 -8.65
C VAL A 345 -58.88 2.48 -9.08
N GLY A 346 -58.78 2.78 -10.39
CA GLY A 346 -59.24 4.06 -10.94
C GLY A 346 -58.42 5.30 -10.57
N THR A 347 -57.09 5.18 -10.39
CA THR A 347 -56.22 6.34 -10.12
C THR A 347 -55.49 6.79 -11.40
N ARG A 348 -55.95 7.90 -12.02
CA ARG A 348 -55.44 8.45 -13.30
C ARG A 348 -53.97 8.93 -13.31
N LYS A 349 -53.20 8.78 -12.21
CA LYS A 349 -51.78 9.21 -12.14
C LYS A 349 -50.75 8.08 -12.29
N SER A 350 -51.15 6.81 -12.37
CA SER A 350 -50.21 5.66 -12.37
C SER A 350 -49.86 5.11 -13.76
N THR A 351 -50.56 5.51 -14.82
CA THR A 351 -50.44 4.90 -16.16
C THR A 351 -49.06 5.12 -16.81
N THR A 352 -48.40 6.25 -16.52
CA THR A 352 -47.08 6.58 -17.05
C THR A 352 -45.95 5.82 -16.35
N LEU A 353 -46.10 5.51 -15.07
CA LEU A 353 -45.05 4.85 -14.27
C LEU A 353 -44.96 3.35 -14.59
N CYS A 354 -46.11 2.69 -14.77
CA CYS A 354 -46.14 1.27 -15.16
C CYS A 354 -45.62 1.05 -16.60
N SER A 355 -45.97 1.93 -17.55
CA SER A 355 -45.47 1.80 -18.93
C SER A 355 -43.95 1.93 -19.01
N GLN A 356 -43.34 2.71 -18.10
CA GLN A 356 -41.90 2.90 -18.06
C GLN A 356 -41.16 1.73 -17.40
N GLN A 357 -41.70 1.17 -16.31
CA GLN A 357 -41.12 -0.03 -15.68
C GLN A 357 -41.25 -1.28 -16.55
N LEU A 358 -42.34 -1.43 -17.29
CA LEU A 358 -42.50 -2.54 -18.24
C LEU A 358 -41.50 -2.45 -19.40
N LEU A 359 -41.21 -1.23 -19.87
CA LEU A 359 -40.23 -1.00 -20.94
C LEU A 359 -38.79 -1.29 -20.49
N GLU A 360 -38.41 -0.88 -19.27
CA GLU A 360 -37.08 -1.21 -18.71
C GLU A 360 -36.92 -2.72 -18.44
N ALA A 361 -37.97 -3.39 -17.97
CA ALA A 361 -37.94 -4.84 -17.77
C ALA A 361 -37.78 -5.60 -19.11
N ILE A 362 -38.44 -5.16 -20.18
CA ILE A 362 -38.29 -5.74 -21.52
C ILE A 362 -36.87 -5.46 -22.07
N LEU A 363 -36.34 -4.25 -21.90
CA LEU A 363 -34.98 -3.89 -22.33
C LEU A 363 -33.90 -4.71 -21.62
N MET A 364 -34.04 -4.99 -20.32
CA MET A 364 -33.10 -5.84 -19.59
C MET A 364 -33.10 -7.30 -20.07
N VAL A 365 -34.27 -7.83 -20.46
CA VAL A 365 -34.35 -9.19 -21.04
C VAL A 365 -33.72 -9.24 -22.43
N VAL A 366 -33.89 -8.21 -23.26
CA VAL A 366 -33.28 -8.15 -24.60
C VAL A 366 -31.75 -8.00 -24.54
N GLN A 367 -31.19 -7.35 -23.52
CA GLN A 367 -29.74 -7.22 -23.35
C GLN A 367 -29.03 -8.47 -22.78
N THR A 368 -29.79 -9.46 -22.30
CA THR A 368 -29.25 -10.67 -21.66
C THR A 368 -29.41 -11.96 -22.49
N GLN A 369 -29.92 -11.87 -23.73
CA GLN A 369 -29.89 -12.93 -24.73
C GLN A 369 -28.84 -12.69 -25.81
#